data_AF-A0A3C1NJF4-F1
#
_entry.id   AF-A0A3C1NJF4-F1
#
_cell.length_a   1.000
_cell.length_b   1.000
_cell.length_c   1.000
_cell.angle_alpha   90.00
_cell.angle_beta   90.00
_cell.angle_gamma   90.00
#
_symmetry.space_group_name_H-M   'P 1'
#
loop_
_entity.id
_entity.type
_entity.pdbx_description
1 polymer ?
#
loop_
_entity_poly.entity_id
_entity_poly.type
_entity_poly.pdbx_seq_one_letter_code
_entity_poly.pdbx_strand_id
1 'polypeptide(L)' 'SLDVVITAEGVETEEQAAMLREFGCPQVQGFLYGYPGATETGTKAETNVMSI' A
#
# COMPACT_ATOMS: atom_id res chain seq x y z
N SER A 1 -9.01 3.87 20.98
CA SER A 1 -8.73 3.44 19.60
C SER A 1 -9.82 3.99 18.70
N LEU A 2 -9.49 4.36 17.47
CA LEU A 2 -10.47 4.66 16.42
C LEU A 2 -10.49 3.41 15.53
N ASP A 3 -11.64 2.77 15.34
CA ASP A 3 -11.76 1.52 14.56
C ASP A 3 -11.62 1.80 13.05
N VAL A 4 -10.45 2.29 12.65
CA VAL A 4 -10.12 2.69 11.28
C VAL A 4 -8.88 1.94 10.80
N VAL A 5 -8.88 1.56 9.54
CA VAL A 5 -7.72 0.98 8.88
C VAL A 5 -6.83 2.10 8.35
N ILE A 6 -5.52 1.99 8.58
CA ILE A 6 -4.53 2.95 8.12
C ILE A 6 -3.73 2.31 6.98
N THR A 7 -3.54 3.07 5.91
CA THR A 7 -2.69 2.71 4.77
C THR A 7 -1.51 3.67 4.70
N ALA A 8 -0.29 3.14 4.61
CA ALA A 8 0.89 3.93 4.32
C ALA A 8 1.18 3.97 2.81
N GLU A 9 1.15 5.16 2.21
CA GLU A 9 1.41 5.36 0.78
C GLU A 9 2.86 5.83 0.54
N GLY A 10 3.40 5.51 -0.63
CA GLY A 10 4.75 5.90 -1.05
C GLY A 10 5.86 4.94 -0.61
N VAL A 11 5.57 3.65 -0.44
CA VAL A 11 6.59 2.63 -0.10
C VAL A 11 7.39 2.21 -1.35
N GLU A 12 8.67 2.58 -1.37
CA GLU A 12 9.57 2.38 -2.51
C GLU A 12 10.75 1.46 -2.19
N THR A 13 11.05 1.21 -0.90
CA THR A 13 12.18 0.35 -0.48
C THR A 13 11.78 -0.70 0.57
N GLU A 14 12.52 -1.80 0.62
CA GLU A 14 12.28 -2.88 1.60
C GLU A 14 12.46 -2.40 3.04
N GLU A 15 13.38 -1.47 3.30
CA GLU A 15 13.60 -0.89 4.62
C GLU A 15 12.37 -0.11 5.11
N GLN A 16 11.72 0.65 4.22
CA GLN A 16 10.48 1.35 4.54
C GLN A 16 9.36 0.36 4.89
N ALA A 17 9.23 -0.73 4.11
CA ALA A 17 8.27 -1.79 4.40
C ALA A 17 8.54 -2.49 5.73
N ALA A 18 9.82 -2.75 6.06
CA ALA A 18 10.21 -3.36 7.33
C ALA A 18 9.83 -2.46 8.52
N MET A 19 10.11 -1.16 8.46
CA MET A 19 9.69 -0.21 9.50
C MET A 19 8.17 -0.17 9.67
N LEU A 20 7.40 -0.18 8.57
CA LEU A 20 5.94 -0.13 8.61
C LEU A 20 5.34 -1.40 9.25
N ARG A 21 5.95 -2.57 9.04
CA ARG A 21 5.57 -3.81 9.74
C ARG A 21 5.80 -3.70 11.24
N GLU A 22 6.95 -3.17 11.66
CA GLU A 22 7.27 -2.96 13.08
C GLU A 22 6.29 -1.98 13.73
N PHE A 23 5.88 -0.93 13.01
CA PHE A 23 4.90 0.04 13.47
C PHE A 23 3.45 -0.47 13.44
N GLY A 24 3.22 -1.69 12.95
CA GLY A 24 1.89 -2.29 12.89
C GLY A 24 0.98 -1.65 11.84
N CYS A 25 1.56 -1.09 10.76
CA CYS A 25 0.77 -0.58 9.64
C CYS A 25 0.25 -1.75 8.79
N PRO A 26 -1.08 -1.96 8.73
CA PRO A 26 -1.65 -3.19 8.15
C PRO A 26 -1.70 -3.18 6.61
N GLN A 27 -1.53 -2.03 5.99
CA GLN A 27 -1.71 -1.83 4.56
C GLN A 27 -0.71 -0.83 4.00
N VAL A 28 -0.17 -1.09 2.82
CA VAL A 28 0.69 -0.15 2.10
C VAL A 28 0.39 -0.05 0.62
N GLN A 29 0.77 1.07 0.04
CA GLN A 29 0.85 1.26 -1.40
C GLN A 29 2.19 1.90 -1.75
N GLY A 30 2.83 1.45 -2.82
CA GLY A 30 3.99 2.14 -3.37
C GLY A 30 4.68 1.34 -4.45
N PHE A 31 5.67 1.97 -5.10
CA PHE A 31 6.34 1.39 -6.27
C PHE A 31 7.13 0.12 -5.96
N LEU A 32 7.47 -0.13 -4.69
CA LEU A 32 8.01 -1.42 -4.27
C LEU A 32 7.05 -2.59 -4.60
N TYR A 33 5.74 -2.34 -4.51
CA TYR A 33 4.70 -3.36 -4.70
C TYR A 33 3.99 -3.28 -6.06
N GLY A 34 4.09 -2.14 -6.74
CA GLY A 34 3.65 -1.99 -8.11
C GLY A 34 3.49 -0.54 -8.52
N TYR A 35 3.63 -0.29 -9.82
CA TYR A 35 3.34 1.01 -10.40
C TYR A 35 1.83 1.24 -10.51
N PRO A 36 1.37 2.51 -10.53
CA PRO A 36 -0.01 2.82 -10.82
C PRO A 36 -0.43 2.23 -12.17
N GLY A 37 -1.50 1.44 -12.18
CA GLY A 37 -2.03 0.86 -13.41
C GLY A 37 -2.55 1.94 -14.36
N ALA A 38 -2.43 1.70 -15.67
CA ALA A 38 -3.14 2.50 -16.67
C ALA A 38 -4.65 2.25 -16.55
N THR A 39 -5.47 3.26 -16.80
CA THR A 39 -6.93 3.11 -16.77
C THR A 39 -7.40 2.30 -17.98
N GLU A 40 -7.48 0.99 -17.84
CA GLU A 40 -8.22 0.14 -18.76
C GLU A 40 -9.72 0.37 -18.50
N THR A 41 -10.48 0.61 -19.57
CA THR A 41 -11.90 0.90 -19.50
C THR A 41 -12.65 -0.31 -18.89
N GLY A 42 -12.97 -0.23 -17.60
CA GLY A 42 -13.98 -1.08 -16.98
C GLY A 42 -13.49 -2.37 -16.31
N THR A 43 -12.48 -2.29 -15.44
CA THR A 43 -12.47 -3.05 -14.18
C THR A 43 -11.99 -2.07 -13.11
N LYS A 44 -12.59 -2.08 -11.91
CA LYS A 44 -12.25 -1.10 -10.86
C LYS A 44 -10.73 -1.04 -10.72
N ALA A 45 -10.14 0.16 -10.78
CA ALA A 45 -8.76 0.38 -10.38
C ALA A 45 -8.72 0.12 -8.87
N GLU A 46 -8.59 -1.15 -8.49
CA GLU A 46 -8.32 -1.53 -7.12
C GLU A 46 -6.90 -1.04 -6.91
N THR A 47 -6.78 0.11 -6.23
CA THR A 47 -5.51 0.66 -5.77
C THR A 47 -4.68 -0.49 -5.23
N ASN A 48 -3.42 -0.62 -5.67
CA ASN A 48 -2.53 -1.76 -5.38
C ASN A 48 -2.07 -1.75 -3.91
N VAL A 49 -3.04 -1.70 -2.99
CA VAL A 49 -2.85 -1.69 -1.54
C VAL A 49 -2.65 -3.14 -1.13
N MET A 50 -1.44 -3.42 -0.66
CA MET A 50 -1.04 -4.75 -0.21
C MET A 50 -0.97 -4.77 1.32
N SER A 51 -1.35 -5.88 1.93
CA SER A 51 -1.04 -6.13 3.34
C SER A 51 0.43 -6.50 3.49
N ILE A 52 1.11 -5.92 4.48
CA ILE A 52 2.54 -6.16 4.74
C ILE A 52 2.79 -6.89 6.03
#